data_AF-A0A850DGN3-F1
#
_entry.id   AF-A0A850DGN3-F1
#
_cell.length_a   1.000
_cell.length_b   1.000
_cell.length_c   1.000
_cell.angle_alpha   90.00
_cell.angle_beta   90.00
_cell.angle_gamma   90.00
#
_symmetry.space_group_name_H-M   'P 1'
#
loop_
_entity.id
_entity.type
_entity.pdbx_description
1 polymer ?
#
loop_
_entity_poly.entity_id
_entity_poly.type
_entity_poly.pdbx_seq_one_letter_code
_entity_poly.pdbx_strand_id
1 'polypeptide(L)'
;MWRAIELAELCPPAAGAYSVGAVIVGSDGRELASGYSRERDPKAHAEEGALAKLAPGDPRLVSATLYSTLEPCSRRATAGRAPCADRIVRAGIPRVVIAWREPALFVADCVGVESLREHGVEVVELPDLAAAAMAMNRHLDL
;
A
#
# COMPACT_ATOMS: atom_id res chain seq x y z
N MET A 1 -0.73 -1.84 11.44
CA MET A 1 0.41 -2.41 10.70
C MET A 1 0.42 -3.94 10.73
N TRP A 2 0.45 -4.61 11.89
CA TRP A 2 0.44 -6.09 11.95
C TRP A 2 -0.66 -6.75 11.11
N ARG A 3 -1.88 -6.22 11.16
CA ARG A 3 -2.97 -6.67 10.29
C ARG A 3 -2.63 -6.62 8.78
N ALA A 4 -1.91 -5.59 8.33
CA ALA A 4 -1.47 -5.49 6.94
C ALA A 4 -0.38 -6.52 6.61
N ILE A 5 0.51 -6.82 7.57
CA ILE A 5 1.53 -7.87 7.42
C ILE A 5 0.88 -9.25 7.29
N GLU A 6 -0.11 -9.56 8.13
CA GLU A 6 -0.89 -10.81 8.04
C GLU A 6 -1.57 -10.95 6.66
N LEU A 7 -2.13 -9.86 6.13
CA LEU A 7 -2.74 -9.87 4.80
C LEU A 7 -1.73 -10.12 3.69
N ALA A 8 -0.49 -9.62 3.83
CA ALA A 8 0.56 -9.86 2.85
C ALA A 8 0.95 -11.35 2.75
N GLU A 9 0.78 -12.13 3.81
CA GLU A 9 1.00 -13.59 3.80
C GLU A 9 0.02 -14.33 2.86
N LEU A 10 -1.16 -13.75 2.63
CA LEU A 10 -2.19 -14.33 1.75
C LEU A 10 -1.90 -14.12 0.26
N CYS A 11 -0.87 -13.34 -0.08
CA CYS A 11 -0.52 -13.06 -1.46
C CYS A 11 -0.05 -14.33 -2.18
N PRO A 12 -0.64 -14.69 -3.34
CA PRO A 12 -0.03 -15.68 -4.22
C PRO A 12 1.39 -15.22 -4.59
N PRO A 13 2.44 -16.07 -4.45
CA PRO A 13 3.80 -15.65 -4.76
C PRO A 13 3.96 -15.34 -6.26
N ALA A 14 4.79 -14.36 -6.57
CA ALA A 14 5.07 -13.94 -7.95
C ALA A 14 6.51 -13.46 -8.08
N ALA A 15 7.24 -13.96 -9.08
CA ALA A 15 8.67 -13.65 -9.26
C ALA A 15 8.97 -12.18 -9.59
N GLY A 16 7.99 -11.45 -10.13
CA GLY A 16 8.15 -10.04 -10.55
C GLY A 16 7.29 -9.05 -9.76
N ALA A 17 6.82 -9.43 -8.56
CA ALA A 17 5.97 -8.55 -7.76
C ALA A 17 6.08 -8.83 -6.26
N TYR A 18 6.03 -7.76 -5.48
CA TYR A 18 5.97 -7.86 -4.03
C TYR A 18 4.62 -8.39 -3.53
N SER A 19 4.67 -9.17 -2.45
CA SER A 19 3.56 -9.47 -1.54
C SER A 19 3.40 -8.29 -0.58
N VAL A 20 2.29 -7.57 -0.73
CA VAL A 20 1.98 -6.35 0.02
C VAL A 20 0.59 -6.52 0.60
N GLY A 21 0.39 -6.03 1.82
CA GLY A 21 -0.93 -5.89 2.43
C GLY A 21 -1.22 -4.44 2.78
N ALA A 22 -2.49 -4.07 2.71
CA ALA A 22 -2.96 -2.73 3.02
C ALA A 22 -4.26 -2.75 3.83
N VAL A 23 -4.41 -1.81 4.74
CA VAL A 23 -5.60 -1.64 5.59
C VAL A 23 -5.95 -0.16 5.67
N ILE A 24 -7.20 0.18 5.40
CA ILE A 24 -7.75 1.53 5.55
C ILE A 24 -8.56 1.55 6.85
N VAL A 25 -8.20 2.44 7.76
CA VAL A 25 -8.80 2.58 9.08
C VAL A 25 -9.45 3.96 9.19
N GLY A 26 -10.72 4.00 9.63
CA GLY A 26 -11.46 5.24 9.86
C GLY A 26 -10.98 5.98 11.11
N SER A 27 -11.43 7.23 11.25
CA SER A 27 -11.12 8.06 12.42
C SER A 27 -11.67 7.50 13.74
N ASP A 28 -12.66 6.60 13.68
CA ASP A 28 -13.19 5.86 14.83
C ASP A 28 -12.34 4.62 15.21
N GLY A 29 -11.23 4.39 14.52
CA GLY A 29 -10.33 3.26 14.73
C GLY A 29 -10.79 1.95 14.12
N ARG A 30 -11.92 1.93 13.38
CA ARG A 30 -12.41 0.71 12.73
C ARG A 30 -11.80 0.53 11.34
N GLU A 31 -11.54 -0.73 10.97
CA GLU A 31 -11.19 -1.08 9.61
C GLU A 31 -12.38 -0.79 8.67
N LEU A 32 -12.14 0.03 7.65
CA LEU A 32 -13.11 0.35 6.60
C LEU A 32 -13.02 -0.66 5.46
N ALA A 33 -11.79 -0.97 5.06
CA ALA A 33 -11.46 -1.93 4.03
C ALA A 33 -10.00 -2.36 4.16
N SER A 34 -9.67 -3.51 3.59
CA SER A 34 -8.31 -4.02 3.50
C SER A 34 -8.08 -4.68 2.16
N GLY A 35 -6.84 -4.99 1.80
CA GLY A 35 -6.49 -5.65 0.56
C GLY A 35 -5.09 -6.23 0.63
N TYR A 36 -4.81 -7.17 -0.26
CA TYR A 36 -3.46 -7.69 -0.48
C TYR A 36 -3.18 -7.81 -1.97
N SER A 37 -1.91 -7.77 -2.34
CA SER A 37 -1.50 -7.89 -3.75
C SER A 37 -2.08 -9.16 -4.36
N ARG A 38 -2.65 -9.03 -5.55
CA ARG A 38 -3.19 -10.17 -6.32
C ARG A 38 -4.40 -10.88 -5.70
N GLU A 39 -5.12 -10.22 -4.79
CA GLU A 39 -6.34 -10.79 -4.15
C GLU A 39 -7.42 -11.21 -5.16
N ARG A 40 -7.77 -10.32 -6.10
CA ARG A 40 -8.84 -10.55 -7.10
C ARG A 40 -8.36 -10.46 -8.55
N ASP A 41 -7.20 -9.89 -8.75
CA ASP A 41 -6.64 -9.58 -10.06
C ASP A 41 -5.12 -9.71 -9.97
N PRO A 42 -4.48 -10.54 -10.81
CA PRO A 42 -3.04 -10.77 -10.81
C PRO A 42 -2.16 -9.52 -10.91
N LYS A 43 -2.73 -8.36 -11.29
CA LYS A 43 -2.02 -7.09 -11.42
C LYS A 43 -2.42 -6.03 -10.39
N ALA A 44 -3.37 -6.33 -9.50
CA ALA A 44 -3.81 -5.39 -8.48
C ALA A 44 -2.80 -5.31 -7.32
N HIS A 45 -2.48 -4.08 -6.93
CA HIS A 45 -1.73 -3.79 -5.70
C HIS A 45 -2.69 -3.80 -4.50
N ALA A 46 -2.13 -3.96 -3.30
CA ALA A 46 -2.92 -4.03 -2.07
C ALA A 46 -3.77 -2.78 -1.81
N GLU A 47 -3.19 -1.59 -2.01
CA GLU A 47 -3.84 -0.29 -1.79
C GLU A 47 -4.96 -0.06 -2.81
N GLU A 48 -4.72 -0.45 -4.08
CA GLU A 48 -5.74 -0.44 -5.13
C GLU A 48 -6.90 -1.38 -4.76
N GLY A 49 -6.60 -2.58 -4.29
CA GLY A 49 -7.61 -3.56 -3.87
C GLY A 49 -8.43 -3.10 -2.67
N ALA A 50 -7.78 -2.49 -1.67
CA ALA A 50 -8.45 -1.93 -0.49
C ALA A 50 -9.37 -0.76 -0.84
N LEU A 51 -8.89 0.20 -1.64
CA LEU A 51 -9.69 1.34 -2.09
C LEU A 51 -10.87 0.89 -2.97
N ALA A 52 -10.69 -0.11 -3.83
CA ALA A 52 -11.75 -0.62 -4.70
C ALA A 52 -12.91 -1.32 -3.95
N LYS A 53 -12.75 -1.62 -2.66
CA LYS A 53 -13.83 -2.16 -1.80
C LYS A 53 -14.76 -1.08 -1.24
N LEU A 54 -14.37 0.19 -1.36
CA LEU A 54 -15.14 1.33 -0.87
C LEU A 54 -15.88 2.02 -2.02
N ALA A 55 -16.96 2.71 -1.69
CA ALA A 55 -17.66 3.52 -2.67
C ALA A 55 -16.76 4.68 -3.15
N PRO A 56 -16.78 5.05 -4.44
CA PRO A 56 -16.12 6.26 -4.90
C PRO A 56 -16.59 7.48 -4.10
N GLY A 57 -15.65 8.26 -3.56
CA GLY A 57 -15.98 9.43 -2.74
C GLY A 57 -16.52 9.11 -1.34
N ASP A 58 -16.23 7.92 -0.80
CA ASP A 58 -16.61 7.55 0.57
C ASP A 58 -16.16 8.64 1.56
N PRO A 59 -17.09 9.30 2.26
CA PRO A 59 -16.78 10.46 3.09
C PRO A 59 -15.95 10.11 4.32
N ARG A 60 -15.77 8.82 4.64
CA ARG A 60 -14.93 8.40 5.76
C ARG A 60 -13.44 8.54 5.43
N LEU A 61 -13.07 8.54 4.14
CA LEU A 61 -11.68 8.55 3.68
C LEU A 61 -10.94 9.85 4.02
N VAL A 62 -11.65 10.99 4.07
CA VAL A 62 -11.04 12.32 4.36
C VAL A 62 -10.48 12.45 5.77
N SER A 63 -10.76 11.47 6.65
CA SER A 63 -10.21 11.39 8.00
C SER A 63 -9.56 10.02 8.28
N ALA A 64 -9.37 9.20 7.25
CA ALA A 64 -8.84 7.85 7.39
C ALA A 64 -7.31 7.81 7.45
N THR A 65 -6.78 6.69 7.91
CA THR A 65 -5.37 6.32 7.76
C THR A 65 -5.26 5.06 6.90
N LEU A 66 -4.36 5.08 5.91
CA LEU A 66 -3.97 3.88 5.18
C LEU A 66 -2.67 3.31 5.76
N TYR A 67 -2.67 2.04 6.13
CA TYR A 67 -1.48 1.28 6.50
C TYR A 67 -1.09 0.41 5.31
N SER A 68 0.16 0.51 4.83
CA SER A 68 0.70 -0.34 3.77
C SER A 68 2.00 -1.00 4.24
N THR A 69 2.19 -2.29 3.99
CA THR A 69 3.44 -2.97 4.40
C THR A 69 4.64 -2.45 3.62
N LEU A 70 4.44 -2.03 2.37
CA LEU A 70 5.44 -1.45 1.47
C LEU A 70 5.05 -0.03 1.09
N GLU A 71 6.04 0.81 0.79
CA GLU A 71 5.86 2.12 0.18
C GLU A 71 4.90 2.06 -1.03
N PRO A 72 3.84 2.91 -1.07
CA PRO A 72 2.95 2.97 -2.21
C PRO A 72 3.67 3.42 -3.47
N CYS A 73 3.57 2.64 -4.54
CA CYS A 73 4.33 2.93 -5.76
C CYS A 73 4.00 4.31 -6.36
N SER A 74 5.03 5.02 -6.81
CA SER A 74 4.91 6.29 -7.57
C SER A 74 4.80 6.09 -9.08
N ARG A 75 5.10 4.88 -9.57
CA ARG A 75 5.00 4.48 -10.98
C ARG A 75 4.45 3.06 -11.09
N ARG A 76 3.92 2.71 -12.27
CA ARG A 76 3.34 1.38 -12.53
C ARG A 76 3.90 0.81 -13.82
N ALA A 77 4.38 -0.43 -13.76
CA ALA A 77 4.77 -1.18 -14.95
C ALA A 77 3.56 -1.56 -15.83
N THR A 78 2.38 -1.73 -15.22
CA THR A 78 1.14 -2.02 -15.97
C THR A 78 0.57 -0.73 -16.57
N ALA A 79 0.54 -0.65 -17.90
CA ALA A 79 -0.02 0.49 -18.63
C ALA A 79 -1.50 0.75 -18.32
N GLY A 80 -1.89 2.03 -18.30
CA GLY A 80 -3.28 2.47 -18.07
C GLY A 80 -3.75 2.45 -16.62
N ARG A 81 -2.85 2.14 -15.68
CA ARG A 81 -3.18 1.85 -14.29
C ARG A 81 -2.48 2.87 -13.38
N ALA A 82 -3.25 3.76 -12.74
CA ALA A 82 -2.70 4.83 -11.92
C ALA A 82 -1.84 4.32 -10.74
N PRO A 83 -0.73 4.98 -10.40
CA PRO A 83 0.10 4.67 -9.22
C PRO A 83 -0.70 4.63 -7.91
N CYS A 84 -0.20 3.88 -6.92
CA CYS A 84 -0.87 3.79 -5.63
C CYS A 84 -0.83 5.13 -4.89
N ALA A 85 0.29 5.87 -4.96
CA ALA A 85 0.37 7.22 -4.40
C ALA A 85 -0.72 8.15 -4.97
N ASP A 86 -0.89 8.20 -6.30
CA ASP A 86 -1.95 8.98 -6.96
C ASP A 86 -3.35 8.57 -6.50
N ARG A 87 -3.60 7.27 -6.35
CA ARG A 87 -4.90 6.74 -5.90
C ARG A 87 -5.22 7.21 -4.48
N ILE A 88 -4.24 7.22 -3.59
CA ILE A 88 -4.37 7.67 -2.20
C ILE A 88 -4.69 9.16 -2.16
N VAL A 89 -3.95 9.98 -2.91
CA VAL A 89 -4.18 11.44 -3.02
C VAL A 89 -5.60 11.71 -3.54
N ARG A 90 -6.01 11.04 -4.62
CA ARG A 90 -7.36 11.20 -5.19
C ARG A 90 -8.48 10.74 -4.25
N ALA A 91 -8.21 9.73 -3.41
CA ALA A 91 -9.13 9.26 -2.40
C ALA A 91 -9.28 10.25 -1.23
N GLY A 92 -8.41 11.26 -1.13
CA GLY A 92 -8.42 12.25 -0.06
C GLY A 92 -7.96 11.69 1.28
N ILE A 93 -7.19 10.60 1.30
CA ILE A 93 -6.67 10.04 2.55
C ILE A 93 -5.54 10.94 3.07
N PRO A 94 -5.67 11.56 4.25
CA PRO A 94 -4.69 12.53 4.75
C PRO A 94 -3.45 11.88 5.35
N ARG A 95 -3.49 10.59 5.70
CA ARG A 95 -2.42 9.91 6.43
C ARG A 95 -2.13 8.51 5.92
N VAL A 96 -0.86 8.24 5.70
CA VAL A 96 -0.32 6.94 5.30
C VAL A 96 0.74 6.48 6.30
N VAL A 97 0.71 5.21 6.67
CA VAL A 97 1.70 4.57 7.52
C VAL A 97 2.33 3.41 6.78
N ILE A 98 3.66 3.42 6.65
CA ILE A 98 4.41 2.36 5.97
C ILE A 98 5.37 1.65 6.90
N ALA A 99 5.66 0.37 6.65
CA ALA A 99 6.68 -0.37 7.40
C ALA A 99 8.01 -0.44 6.66
N TRP A 100 7.97 -0.63 5.34
CA TRP A 100 9.16 -0.86 4.51
C TRP A 100 9.14 0.06 3.28
N ARG A 101 10.23 0.77 3.02
CA ARG A 101 10.43 1.48 1.75
C ARG A 101 10.77 0.51 0.64
N GLU A 102 10.34 0.79 -0.58
CA GLU A 102 10.56 -0.13 -1.70
C GLU A 102 12.07 -0.18 -2.05
N PRO A 103 12.71 -1.35 -2.03
CA PRO A 103 14.11 -1.45 -2.43
C PRO A 103 14.22 -1.36 -3.96
N ALA A 104 15.43 -1.05 -4.44
CA ALA A 104 15.74 -0.90 -5.86
C ALA A 104 15.83 -2.24 -6.62
N LEU A 105 14.78 -3.08 -6.53
CA LEU A 105 14.71 -4.38 -7.22
C LEU A 105 13.88 -4.30 -8.52
N PHE A 106 12.66 -3.76 -8.45
CA PHE A 106 11.76 -3.65 -9.62
C PHE A 106 11.62 -2.23 -10.16
N VAL A 107 11.92 -1.22 -9.34
CA VAL A 107 11.95 0.19 -9.70
C VAL A 107 13.22 0.78 -9.13
N ALA A 108 14.04 1.44 -9.96
CA ALA A 108 15.34 1.95 -9.54
C ALA A 108 15.23 3.00 -8.41
N ASP A 109 14.19 3.84 -8.46
CA ASP A 109 13.91 4.88 -7.46
C ASP A 109 12.38 5.00 -7.26
N CYS A 110 11.83 4.25 -6.29
CA CYS A 110 10.48 4.54 -5.83
C CYS A 110 10.50 5.85 -5.04
N VAL A 111 9.55 6.73 -5.35
CA VAL A 111 9.42 8.08 -4.74
C VAL A 111 8.00 8.29 -4.24
N GLY A 112 7.39 7.22 -3.74
CA GLY A 112 6.00 7.18 -3.32
C GLY A 112 5.75 8.02 -2.08
N VAL A 113 6.65 7.88 -1.09
CA VAL A 113 6.61 8.68 0.14
C VAL A 113 6.73 10.17 -0.17
N GLU A 114 7.67 10.54 -1.04
CA GLU A 114 7.94 11.91 -1.43
C GLU A 114 6.73 12.51 -2.15
N SER A 115 6.19 11.78 -3.13
CA SER A 115 4.99 12.20 -3.86
C SER A 115 3.78 12.41 -2.95
N LEU A 116 3.56 11.51 -1.97
CA LEU A 116 2.48 11.66 -0.98
C LEU A 116 2.67 12.93 -0.14
N ARG A 117 3.89 13.15 0.38
CA ARG A 117 4.22 14.33 1.21
C ARG A 117 4.05 15.64 0.43
N GLU A 118 4.46 15.68 -0.84
CA GLU A 118 4.29 16.84 -1.72
C GLU A 118 2.80 17.19 -1.93
N HIS A 119 1.90 16.21 -1.88
CA HIS A 119 0.46 16.41 -1.97
C HIS A 119 -0.23 16.61 -0.61
N GLY A 120 0.56 16.85 0.45
CA GLY A 120 0.04 17.16 1.79
C GLY A 120 -0.43 15.94 2.59
N VAL A 121 -0.07 14.72 2.17
CA VAL A 121 -0.35 13.51 2.95
C VAL A 121 0.73 13.32 4.02
N GLU A 122 0.32 13.16 5.28
CA GLU A 122 1.22 12.76 6.36
C GLU A 122 1.70 11.33 6.10
N VAL A 123 3.01 11.11 6.03
CA VAL A 123 3.59 9.77 5.90
C VAL A 123 4.44 9.44 7.13
N VAL A 124 3.99 8.43 7.88
CA VAL A 124 4.69 7.86 9.03
C VAL A 124 5.37 6.56 8.63
N GLU A 125 6.65 6.44 8.97
CA GLU A 125 7.47 5.27 8.67
C GLU A 125 7.73 4.48 9.95
N LEU A 126 7.56 3.15 9.91
CA LEU A 126 7.74 2.25 11.05
C LEU A 126 8.94 1.31 10.79
N PRO A 127 10.19 1.82 10.87
CA PRO A 127 11.39 1.04 10.53
C PRO A 127 11.56 -0.22 11.39
N ASP A 128 11.11 -0.20 12.65
CA ASP A 128 11.15 -1.37 13.54
C ASP A 128 10.30 -2.56 13.03
N LEU A 129 9.35 -2.31 12.12
CA LEU A 129 8.51 -3.34 11.51
C LEU A 129 8.93 -3.68 10.07
N ALA A 130 9.99 -3.03 9.54
CA ALA A 130 10.44 -3.24 8.17
C ALA A 130 10.83 -4.71 7.91
N ALA A 131 11.56 -5.33 8.83
CA ALA A 131 11.97 -6.74 8.71
C ALA A 131 10.77 -7.70 8.64
N ALA A 132 9.73 -7.45 9.44
CA ALA A 132 8.51 -8.27 9.44
C ALA A 132 7.72 -8.11 8.13
N ALA A 133 7.61 -6.88 7.62
CA ALA A 133 6.98 -6.62 6.32
C ALA A 133 7.77 -7.25 5.15
N MET A 134 9.10 -7.12 5.18
CA MET A 134 9.99 -7.68 4.16
C MET A 134 9.96 -9.21 4.13
N ALA A 135 9.83 -9.88 5.29
CA ALA A 135 9.80 -11.35 5.37
C ALA A 135 8.66 -12.01 4.56
N MET A 136 7.61 -11.26 4.21
CA MET A 136 6.52 -11.73 3.34
C MET A 136 6.94 -11.86 1.87
N ASN A 137 8.13 -11.35 1.54
CA ASN A 137 8.70 -11.34 0.20
C ASN A 137 9.88 -12.31 0.05
N ARG A 138 10.01 -13.30 0.94
CA ARG A 138 11.08 -14.33 0.91
C ARG A 138 11.15 -15.17 -0.38
N HIS A 139 10.14 -15.08 -1.25
CA HIS A 139 10.14 -15.69 -2.58
C HIS A 139 10.91 -14.87 -3.62
N LEU A 140 11.35 -13.66 -3.25
CA LEU A 140 12.18 -12.77 -4.06
C LEU A 140 13.62 -12.79 -3.52
N ASP A 141 14.58 -12.55 -4.41
CA ASP A 141 15.99 -12.39 -4.08
C ASP A 141 16.22 -10.92 -3.68
N LEU A 142 16.06 -10.61 -2.39
CA LEU A 142 16.08 -9.27 -1.79
C LEU A 142 17.36 -8.98 -1.00
#